data_AF-A0AAN7P8Q5-F1
#
_entry.id   AF-A0AAN7P8Q5-F1
#
_cell.length_a   1.000
_cell.length_b   1.000
_cell.length_c   1.000
_cell.angle_alpha   90.00
_cell.angle_beta   90.00
_cell.angle_gamma   90.00
#
_symmetry.space_group_name_H-M   'P 1'
#
loop_
_entity.id
_entity.type
_entity.pdbx_description
1 polymer ?
#
loop_
_entity_poly.entity_id
_entity_poly.type
_entity_poly.pdbx_seq_one_letter_code
_entity_poly.pdbx_strand_id
1 'polypeptide(L)'
;MKLILILSVVWSAYSASLPPSVIQSWNNVVAPYQETCIQESEVDPDIARNMFVRSELPNEEHMRCYLKCLHEKLNFYLPNGDLDKDLMVKTFVHITPEIGDMCFAKFGSEPNHCLKSYRIAICGVQSAVE
;
A
#
# COMPACT_ATOMS: atom_id res chain seq x y z
N MET A 1 -50.32 14.41 -16.91
CA MET A 1 -48.94 14.93 -16.95
C MET A 1 -48.44 15.08 -15.52
N LYS A 2 -47.61 14.16 -15.04
CA LYS A 2 -46.88 14.31 -13.78
C LYS A 2 -45.40 14.30 -14.16
N LEU A 3 -44.76 15.47 -14.15
CA LEU A 3 -43.31 15.60 -14.34
C LEU A 3 -42.63 14.85 -13.19
N ILE A 4 -42.03 13.70 -13.48
CA ILE A 4 -41.10 13.04 -12.57
C ILE A 4 -39.77 13.76 -12.77
N LEU A 5 -39.43 14.65 -11.83
CA LEU A 5 -38.10 15.24 -11.69
C LEU A 5 -37.12 14.12 -11.35
N ILE A 6 -36.42 13.62 -12.38
CA ILE A 6 -35.28 12.73 -12.23
C ILE A 6 -34.16 13.57 -11.61
N LEU A 7 -34.06 13.53 -10.28
CA LEU A 7 -32.87 13.93 -9.54
C LEU A 7 -31.76 12.96 -9.94
N SER A 8 -31.00 13.33 -10.96
CA SER A 8 -29.73 12.70 -11.31
C SER A 8 -28.79 12.83 -10.12
N VAL A 9 -28.77 11.81 -9.26
CA VAL A 9 -27.67 11.54 -8.35
C VAL A 9 -26.47 11.21 -9.23
N VAL A 10 -25.76 12.25 -9.65
CA VAL A 10 -24.41 12.11 -10.16
C VAL A 10 -23.59 11.71 -8.93
N TRP A 11 -23.53 10.40 -8.68
CA TRP A 11 -22.54 9.82 -7.80
C TRP A 11 -21.21 10.06 -8.51
N SER A 12 -20.60 11.21 -8.25
CA SER A 12 -19.21 11.44 -8.61
C SER A 12 -18.43 10.36 -7.87
N ALA A 13 -18.00 9.33 -8.61
CA ALA A 13 -16.96 8.42 -8.19
C ALA A 13 -15.71 9.27 -8.00
N TYR A 14 -15.59 9.88 -6.83
CA TYR A 14 -14.35 10.50 -6.40
C TYR A 14 -13.36 9.35 -6.28
N SER A 15 -12.47 9.21 -7.26
CA SER A 15 -11.33 8.32 -7.13
C SER A 15 -10.45 8.93 -6.04
N ALA A 16 -10.68 8.53 -4.80
CA ALA A 16 -9.92 9.04 -3.67
C ALA A 16 -8.45 8.64 -3.86
N SER A 17 -7.61 9.64 -4.06
CA SER A 17 -6.16 9.48 -4.15
C SER A 17 -5.54 9.77 -2.79
N LEU A 18 -4.39 9.16 -2.50
CA LEU A 18 -3.68 9.44 -1.25
C LEU A 18 -3.32 10.95 -1.15
N PRO A 19 -3.47 11.57 0.03
CA PRO A 19 -3.03 12.94 0.24
C PRO A 19 -1.53 13.12 -0.11
N PRO A 20 -1.12 14.26 -0.67
CA PRO A 20 0.29 14.50 -1.01
C PRO A 20 1.26 14.30 0.16
N SER A 21 0.82 14.61 1.40
CA SER A 21 1.61 14.38 2.61
C SER A 21 1.87 12.90 2.88
N VAL A 22 0.92 12.01 2.56
CA VAL A 22 1.10 10.56 2.69
C VAL A 22 2.10 10.05 1.67
N ILE A 23 1.99 10.49 0.41
CA ILE A 23 2.93 10.12 -0.65
C ILE A 23 4.34 10.61 -0.31
N GLN A 24 4.47 11.85 0.17
CA GLN A 24 5.76 12.39 0.61
C GLN A 24 6.34 11.59 1.78
N SER A 25 5.53 11.23 2.77
CA SER A 25 5.96 10.40 3.90
C SER A 25 6.45 9.03 3.42
N TRP A 26 5.72 8.38 2.52
CA TRP A 26 6.14 7.11 1.91
C TRP A 26 7.51 7.26 1.24
N ASN A 27 7.66 8.26 0.36
CA ASN A 27 8.89 8.51 -0.37
C ASN A 27 10.09 8.71 0.58
N ASN A 28 9.89 9.46 1.67
CA ASN A 28 10.95 9.68 2.66
C ASN A 28 11.36 8.39 3.38
N VAL A 29 10.41 7.52 3.71
CA VAL A 29 10.68 6.24 4.39
C VAL A 29 11.43 5.28 3.48
N VAL A 30 11.04 5.18 2.20
CA VAL A 30 11.61 4.18 1.27
C VAL A 30 12.83 4.66 0.49
N ALA A 31 13.08 5.97 0.43
CA ALA A 31 14.17 6.56 -0.36
C ALA A 31 15.54 5.89 -0.17
N PRO A 32 15.98 5.51 1.06
CA PRO A 32 17.27 4.85 1.25
C PRO A 32 17.39 3.46 0.60
N TYR A 33 16.26 2.82 0.30
CA TYR A 33 16.19 1.42 -0.14
C TYR A 33 15.58 1.24 -1.52
N GLN A 34 14.96 2.29 -2.06
CA GLN A 34 14.20 2.23 -3.31
C GLN A 34 15.02 1.67 -4.47
N GLU A 35 16.20 2.20 -4.75
CA GLU A 35 17.02 1.75 -5.88
C GLU A 35 17.53 0.32 -5.70
N THR A 36 17.94 -0.06 -4.48
CA THR A 36 18.33 -1.43 -4.17
C THR A 36 17.17 -2.39 -4.40
N CYS A 37 15.97 -2.06 -3.91
CA CYS A 37 14.81 -2.92 -4.09
C CYS A 37 14.29 -2.97 -5.52
N ILE A 38 14.44 -1.89 -6.30
CA ILE A 38 14.17 -1.89 -7.75
C ILE A 38 15.07 -2.91 -8.44
N GLN A 39 16.38 -2.91 -8.12
CA GLN A 39 17.34 -3.84 -8.68
C GLN A 39 17.08 -5.28 -8.26
N GLU A 40 16.82 -5.54 -6.97
CA GLU A 40 16.62 -6.88 -6.43
C GLU A 40 15.32 -7.53 -6.94
N SER A 41 14.25 -6.77 -7.14
CA SER A 41 12.95 -7.31 -7.55
C SER A 41 12.71 -7.28 -9.06
N GLU A 42 13.56 -6.58 -9.82
CA GLU A 42 13.39 -6.32 -11.26
C GLU A 42 12.04 -5.66 -11.59
N VAL A 43 11.49 -4.87 -10.67
CA VAL A 43 10.26 -4.13 -10.91
C VAL A 43 10.54 -2.98 -11.88
N ASP A 44 9.55 -2.62 -12.70
CA ASP A 44 9.64 -1.43 -13.54
C ASP A 44 9.99 -0.20 -12.67
N PRO A 45 11.13 0.47 -12.92
CA PRO A 45 11.57 1.58 -12.09
C PRO A 45 10.64 2.80 -12.13
N ASP A 46 9.88 2.99 -13.20
CA ASP A 46 8.88 4.07 -13.29
C ASP A 46 7.67 3.75 -12.41
N ILE A 47 7.18 2.50 -12.45
CA ILE A 47 6.08 2.06 -11.59
C ILE A 47 6.50 2.14 -10.11
N ALA A 48 7.67 1.61 -9.73
CA ALA A 48 8.15 1.61 -8.34
C ALA A 48 8.29 3.01 -7.72
N ARG A 49 8.58 4.03 -8.54
CA ARG A 49 8.70 5.43 -8.11
C ARG A 49 7.38 6.18 -8.11
N ASN A 50 6.45 5.80 -8.99
CA ASN A 50 5.25 6.58 -9.25
C ASN A 50 3.93 5.89 -8.88
N MET A 51 3.95 4.67 -8.33
CA MET A 51 2.75 3.87 -8.05
C MET A 51 1.66 4.62 -7.27
N PHE A 52 2.02 5.40 -6.24
CA PHE A 52 1.03 6.17 -5.47
C PHE A 52 0.63 7.49 -6.12
N VAL A 53 1.51 8.09 -6.92
CA VAL A 53 1.20 9.32 -7.67
C VAL A 53 0.20 9.01 -8.79
N ARG A 54 0.37 7.86 -9.46
CA ARG A 54 -0.49 7.42 -10.56
C ARG A 54 -1.65 6.53 -10.13
N SER A 55 -1.70 6.15 -8.85
CA SER A 55 -2.62 5.13 -8.33
C SER A 55 -2.51 3.80 -9.11
N GLU A 56 -1.29 3.47 -9.55
CA GLU A 56 -0.95 2.26 -10.32
C GLU A 56 -0.27 1.25 -9.41
N LEU A 57 -1.05 0.29 -8.89
CA LEU A 57 -0.56 -0.74 -7.98
C LEU A 57 -0.77 -2.13 -8.63
N PRO A 58 0.09 -2.53 -9.58
CA PRO A 58 -0.07 -3.79 -10.29
C PRO A 58 0.15 -4.98 -9.37
N ASN A 59 -0.72 -5.99 -9.50
CA ASN A 59 -0.60 -7.25 -8.77
C ASN A 59 0.29 -8.24 -9.53
N GLU A 60 1.53 -7.84 -9.77
CA GLU A 60 2.54 -8.61 -10.49
C GLU A 60 3.64 -9.10 -9.54
N GLU A 61 4.32 -10.20 -9.87
CA GLU A 61 5.34 -10.79 -9.00
C GLU A 61 6.45 -9.80 -8.62
N HIS A 62 7.02 -9.10 -9.60
CA HIS A 62 8.07 -8.11 -9.38
C HIS A 62 7.63 -6.98 -8.45
N MET A 63 6.40 -6.47 -8.61
CA MET A 63 5.84 -5.45 -7.72
C MET A 63 5.60 -5.99 -6.29
N ARG A 64 5.08 -7.21 -6.17
CA ARG A 64 4.86 -7.86 -4.87
C ARG A 64 6.18 -8.03 -4.11
N CYS A 65 7.23 -8.47 -4.82
CA CYS A 65 8.54 -8.69 -4.22
C CYS A 65 9.33 -7.39 -4.01
N TYR A 66 9.06 -6.33 -4.77
CA TYR A 66 9.56 -4.98 -4.46
C TYR A 66 9.09 -4.52 -3.08
N LEU A 67 7.80 -4.63 -2.78
CA LEU A 67 7.25 -4.27 -1.46
C LEU A 67 7.80 -5.14 -0.33
N LYS A 68 7.98 -6.45 -0.59
CA LYS A 68 8.69 -7.34 0.36
C LYS A 68 10.10 -6.82 0.64
N CYS A 69 10.88 -6.50 -0.38
CA CYS A 69 12.25 -6.00 -0.20
C CYS A 69 12.25 -4.74 0.67
N LEU A 70 11.35 -3.79 0.41
CA LEU A 70 11.23 -2.58 1.24
C LEU A 70 10.93 -2.93 2.70
N HIS A 71 9.97 -3.83 2.95
CA HIS A 71 9.64 -4.27 4.30
C HIS A 71 10.82 -4.97 5.01
N GLU A 72 11.65 -5.74 4.28
CA GLU A 72 12.86 -6.35 4.83
C GLU A 72 13.91 -5.31 5.19
N LYS A 73 14.22 -4.37 4.29
CA LYS A 73 15.23 -3.33 4.54
C LYS A 73 14.79 -2.36 5.65
N LEU A 74 13.48 -2.17 5.82
CA LEU A 74 12.88 -1.42 6.93
C LEU A 74 12.81 -2.21 8.24
N ASN A 75 13.25 -3.47 8.25
CA ASN A 75 13.23 -4.38 9.40
C ASN A 75 11.82 -4.63 9.95
N PHE A 76 10.81 -4.71 9.07
CA PHE A 76 9.45 -5.04 9.48
C PHE A 76 9.23 -6.55 9.65
N TYR A 77 10.17 -7.41 9.25
CA TYR A 77 10.01 -8.84 9.48
C TYR A 77 10.51 -9.22 10.87
N LEU A 78 9.65 -9.89 11.63
CA LEU A 78 9.97 -10.56 12.88
C LEU A 78 10.79 -11.84 12.61
N PRO A 79 11.53 -12.37 13.60
CA PRO A 79 12.32 -13.60 13.45
C PRO A 79 11.52 -14.83 13.01
N ASN A 80 10.20 -14.84 13.23
CA ASN A 80 9.30 -15.91 12.81
C ASN A 80 8.82 -15.80 11.35
N GLY A 81 9.22 -14.75 10.62
CA GLY A 81 8.81 -14.49 9.24
C GLY A 81 7.49 -13.73 9.08
N ASP A 82 6.86 -13.31 10.19
CA ASP A 82 5.71 -12.41 10.14
C ASP A 82 6.12 -10.95 10.08
N LEU A 83 5.20 -10.10 9.65
CA LEU A 83 5.40 -8.65 9.68
C LEU A 83 5.07 -8.10 11.07
N ASP A 84 5.88 -7.15 11.54
CA ASP A 84 5.68 -6.40 12.76
C ASP A 84 4.65 -5.30 12.52
N LYS A 85 3.39 -5.63 12.83
CA LYS A 85 2.24 -4.72 12.70
C LYS A 85 2.49 -3.40 13.43
N ASP A 86 2.96 -3.45 14.67
CA ASP A 86 3.06 -2.26 15.51
C ASP A 86 4.15 -1.33 14.98
N LEU A 87 5.27 -1.88 14.50
CA LEU A 87 6.32 -1.11 13.84
C LEU A 87 5.83 -0.49 12.52
N MET A 88 5.07 -1.24 11.71
CA MET A 88 4.50 -0.72 10.45
C MET A 88 3.50 0.41 10.70
N VAL A 89 2.57 0.25 11.64
CA VAL A 89 1.59 1.27 12.04
C VAL A 89 2.30 2.53 12.54
N LYS A 90 3.38 2.37 13.32
CA LYS A 90 4.18 3.50 13.81
C LYS A 90 4.95 4.22 12.71
N THR A 91 5.40 3.48 11.68
CA THR A 91 6.24 4.03 10.61
C THR A 91 5.43 4.74 9.54
N PHE A 92 4.26 4.21 9.18
CA PHE A 92 3.44 4.76 8.10
C PHE A 92 2.28 5.60 8.63
N VAL A 93 2.38 6.92 8.46
CA VAL A 93 1.43 7.91 9.00
C VAL A 93 -0.03 7.74 8.54
N HIS A 94 -0.27 6.98 7.46
CA HIS A 94 -1.61 6.73 6.92
C HIS A 94 -2.25 5.46 7.47
N ILE A 95 -1.50 4.63 8.19
CA ILE A 95 -2.00 3.39 8.77
C ILE A 95 -2.35 3.65 10.24
N THR A 96 -3.64 3.75 10.54
CA THR A 96 -4.11 3.78 11.93
C THR A 96 -4.00 2.39 12.56
N PRO A 97 -4.02 2.27 13.90
CA PRO A 97 -4.07 0.95 14.56
C PRO A 97 -5.25 0.09 14.08
N GLU A 98 -6.40 0.70 13.82
CA GLU A 98 -7.60 0.00 13.30
C GLU A 98 -7.39 -0.54 11.89
N ILE A 99 -6.82 0.26 10.98
CA ILE A 99 -6.44 -0.20 9.63
C ILE A 99 -5.41 -1.32 9.74
N GLY A 100 -4.40 -1.16 10.60
CA GLY A 100 -3.40 -2.17 10.87
C GLY A 100 -4.02 -3.50 11.33
N ASP A 101 -4.87 -3.48 12.35
CA ASP A 101 -5.54 -4.67 12.88
C ASP A 101 -6.37 -5.37 11.80
N MET A 102 -7.16 -4.61 11.05
CA MET A 102 -7.98 -5.17 9.96
C MET A 102 -7.12 -5.82 8.87
N CYS A 103 -6.09 -5.13 8.38
CA CYS A 103 -5.26 -5.63 7.29
C CYS A 103 -4.44 -6.86 7.71
N PHE A 104 -3.92 -6.87 8.94
CA PHE A 104 -3.18 -8.02 9.47
C PHE A 104 -4.09 -9.20 9.81
N ALA A 105 -5.31 -8.97 10.28
CA ALA A 105 -6.30 -10.04 10.46
C ALA A 105 -6.64 -10.72 9.11
N LYS A 106 -6.68 -9.95 8.02
CA LYS A 106 -7.02 -10.46 6.68
C LYS A 106 -5.85 -11.17 5.99
N PHE A 107 -4.63 -10.69 6.19
CA PHE A 107 -3.49 -11.09 5.35
C PHE A 107 -2.22 -11.49 6.11
N GLY A 108 -2.17 -11.36 7.44
CA GLY A 108 -0.98 -11.64 8.25
C GLY A 108 -0.50 -13.09 8.13
N SER A 109 -1.42 -14.04 7.97
CA SER A 109 -1.12 -15.47 7.85
C SER A 109 -0.80 -15.94 6.42
N GLU A 110 -0.62 -15.03 5.45
CA GLU A 110 -0.28 -15.39 4.06
C GLU A 110 1.14 -16.00 3.99
N PRO A 111 1.32 -17.27 3.59
CA PRO A 111 2.64 -17.91 3.59
C PRO A 111 3.61 -17.33 2.55
N ASN A 112 3.14 -16.82 1.41
CA ASN A 112 4.02 -16.22 0.43
C ASN A 112 4.40 -14.79 0.87
N HIS A 113 5.67 -14.56 1.19
CA HIS A 113 6.12 -13.28 1.74
C HIS A 113 5.96 -12.09 0.78
N CYS A 114 6.12 -12.28 -0.54
CA CYS A 114 5.85 -11.22 -1.51
C CYS A 114 4.35 -10.88 -1.54
N LEU A 115 3.48 -11.90 -1.53
CA LEU A 115 2.04 -11.72 -1.52
C LEU A 115 1.53 -11.13 -0.19
N LYS A 116 2.11 -11.55 0.96
CA LYS A 116 1.84 -11.00 2.29
C LYS A 116 2.13 -9.50 2.31
N SER A 117 3.34 -9.12 1.93
CA SER A 117 3.79 -7.72 1.89
C SER A 117 2.91 -6.86 0.98
N TYR A 118 2.62 -7.35 -0.22
CA TYR A 118 1.73 -6.66 -1.15
C TYR A 118 0.32 -6.48 -0.58
N ARG A 119 -0.31 -7.54 -0.10
CA ARG A 119 -1.70 -7.47 0.36
C ARG A 119 -1.86 -6.58 1.58
N ILE A 120 -0.90 -6.60 2.51
CA ILE A 120 -0.90 -5.69 3.66
C ILE A 120 -0.74 -4.23 3.21
N ALA A 121 0.22 -3.93 2.33
CA ALA A 121 0.45 -2.58 1.83
C ALA A 121 -0.78 -2.03 1.07
N ILE A 122 -1.33 -2.82 0.14
CA ILE A 122 -2.51 -2.41 -0.64
C ILE A 122 -3.75 -2.26 0.22
N CYS A 123 -3.96 -3.14 1.20
CA CYS A 123 -5.04 -3.00 2.16
C CYS A 123 -4.93 -1.66 2.92
N GLY A 124 -3.74 -1.34 3.41
CA GLY A 124 -3.50 -0.08 4.10
C GLY A 124 -3.79 1.15 3.25
N VAL A 125 -3.39 1.10 1.97
CA VAL A 125 -3.63 2.18 1.01
C VAL A 125 -5.11 2.32 0.69
N GLN A 126 -5.80 1.22 0.38
CA GLN A 126 -7.22 1.22 0.04
C GLN A 126 -8.09 1.68 1.20
N SER A 127 -7.78 1.23 2.42
CA SER A 127 -8.53 1.61 3.61
C SER A 127 -8.23 3.02 4.11
N ALA A 128 -7.15 3.65 3.64
CA ALA A 128 -6.82 5.04 3.96
C ALA A 128 -7.47 6.06 3.01
N VAL A 129 -8.05 5.60 1.89
CA VAL A 129 -8.75 6.46 0.91
C VAL A 129 -10.28 6.35 0.97
N GLU A 130 -10.82 5.39 1.73
CA GLU A 130 -12.26 5.25 2.05
C GLU A 130 -12.68 6.15 3.22
#